data_AF-A0AAN1PSX1-F1
#
_entry.id   AF-A0AAN1PSX1-F1
#
_cell.length_a   1.000
_cell.length_b   1.000
_cell.length_c   1.000
_cell.angle_alpha   90.00
_cell.angle_beta   90.00
_cell.angle_gamma   90.00
#
_symmetry.space_group_name_H-M   'P 1'
#
loop_
_entity.id
_entity.type
_entity.pdbx_description
1 polymer ?
#
loop_
_entity_poly.entity_id
_entity_poly.type
_entity_poly.pdbx_seq_one_letter_code
_entity_poly.pdbx_strand_id
1 'polypeptide(L)'
;MIKQWQIALAALALTGCATTDTTPQDTTKESNAPSEAAAVESSPVTEETDVYFVLGNVTSIYDIKLSLGSVDFETGRFTEDWFSSLWYRYTEDRRYILGKAKPGSFIAITSTKATDATGTHLGTFTPCNQTLVFRLPYLGPDFYVTDVNYHWHNTSISPVYSDGIEEAKKAFGVQYLEQAPYRQLDADLYKDCETLSADPTILTRPF
;
A
#
# COMPACT_ATOMS: atom_id res chain seq x y z
N MET A 1 -18.46 -1.72 15.21
CA MET A 1 -19.43 -1.94 14.10
C MET A 1 -18.63 -2.49 12.92
N ILE A 2 -18.73 -3.80 12.66
CA ILE A 2 -17.82 -4.58 11.78
C ILE A 2 -18.43 -4.81 10.37
N LYS A 3 -19.57 -4.16 10.06
CA LYS A 3 -20.42 -4.51 8.91
C LYS A 3 -19.94 -4.03 7.53
N GLN A 4 -18.89 -3.21 7.43
CA GLN A 4 -18.39 -2.74 6.13
C GLN A 4 -17.35 -3.65 5.46
N TRP A 5 -16.85 -4.67 6.16
CA TRP A 5 -15.85 -5.61 5.61
C TRP A 5 -16.45 -6.80 4.83
N GLN A 6 -17.74 -7.12 5.02
CA GLN A 6 -18.36 -8.25 4.30
C GLN A 6 -18.72 -7.92 2.85
N ILE A 7 -18.76 -6.66 2.43
CA ILE A 7 -19.24 -6.27 1.09
C ILE A 7 -18.10 -6.25 0.06
N ALA A 8 -16.85 -6.04 0.47
CA ALA A 8 -15.72 -5.99 -0.46
C ALA A 8 -15.15 -7.37 -0.84
N LEU A 9 -15.19 -8.37 0.07
CA LEU A 9 -14.66 -9.71 -0.22
C LEU A 9 -15.69 -10.72 -0.76
N ALA A 10 -17.00 -10.50 -0.58
CA ALA A 10 -18.03 -11.47 -1.02
C ALA A 10 -18.38 -11.37 -2.52
N ALA A 11 -18.00 -10.29 -3.21
CA ALA A 11 -18.38 -10.05 -4.61
C ALA A 11 -17.57 -10.89 -5.64
N LEU A 12 -16.50 -11.57 -5.23
CA LEU A 12 -15.65 -12.37 -6.11
C LEU A 12 -15.96 -13.89 -6.12
N ALA A 13 -16.95 -14.35 -5.33
CA ALA A 13 -17.25 -15.78 -5.21
C ALA A 13 -18.41 -16.28 -6.10
N LEU A 14 -18.99 -15.44 -6.97
CA LEU A 14 -20.12 -15.82 -7.84
C LEU A 14 -19.87 -15.45 -9.30
N THR A 15 -18.86 -16.04 -9.92
CA THR A 15 -18.81 -16.23 -11.39
C THR A 15 -18.08 -17.52 -11.72
N GLY A 16 -18.68 -18.64 -11.31
CA GLY A 16 -18.24 -19.99 -11.64
C GLY A 16 -19.40 -20.84 -12.17
N CYS A 17 -19.37 -21.06 -13.49
CA CYS A 17 -20.02 -22.12 -14.28
C CYS A 17 -21.55 -22.31 -14.24
N ALA A 18 -22.20 -22.18 -15.41
CA ALA A 18 -22.80 -23.32 -16.12
C ALA A 18 -23.31 -22.93 -17.52
N THR A 19 -22.91 -23.70 -18.53
CA THR A 19 -23.50 -23.82 -19.87
C THR A 19 -24.74 -24.72 -19.84
N THR A 20 -25.80 -24.39 -20.60
CA THR A 20 -26.48 -25.27 -21.60
C THR A 20 -27.65 -24.55 -22.29
N ASP A 21 -27.80 -24.88 -23.59
CA ASP A 21 -28.81 -24.52 -24.60
C ASP A 21 -30.29 -24.48 -24.18
N THR A 22 -31.12 -23.67 -24.87
CA THR A 22 -32.14 -24.09 -25.88
C THR A 22 -32.91 -22.86 -26.47
N THR A 23 -32.98 -22.72 -27.80
CA THR A 23 -33.84 -21.80 -28.62
C THR A 23 -35.25 -22.39 -28.85
N PRO A 24 -36.23 -21.82 -29.62
CA PRO A 24 -36.42 -20.46 -30.20
C PRO A 24 -37.86 -19.86 -30.16
N GLN A 25 -38.01 -18.58 -30.56
CA GLN A 25 -39.04 -17.96 -31.46
C GLN A 25 -39.16 -16.45 -31.15
N ASP A 26 -38.84 -15.50 -32.04
CA ASP A 26 -39.47 -15.07 -33.31
C ASP A 26 -40.31 -13.79 -33.12
N THR A 27 -39.80 -12.64 -33.61
CA THR A 27 -40.56 -11.68 -34.42
C THR A 27 -39.68 -10.54 -34.94
N THR A 28 -39.88 -10.27 -36.22
CA THR A 28 -39.17 -9.38 -37.16
C THR A 28 -39.39 -7.88 -36.92
N LYS A 29 -38.35 -7.06 -37.12
CA LYS A 29 -38.45 -5.82 -37.92
C LYS A 29 -37.08 -5.30 -38.40
N GLU A 30 -37.10 -4.90 -39.66
CA GLU A 30 -36.06 -4.54 -40.63
C GLU A 30 -35.54 -3.10 -40.48
N SER A 31 -34.26 -2.83 -40.82
CA SER A 31 -33.80 -1.66 -41.61
C SER A 31 -32.28 -1.39 -41.55
N ASN A 32 -31.63 -1.56 -42.72
CA ASN A 32 -30.50 -0.82 -43.30
C ASN A 32 -29.04 -0.98 -42.79
N ALA A 33 -28.19 -1.46 -43.72
CA ALA A 33 -26.72 -1.45 -43.72
C ALA A 33 -26.16 -0.04 -44.09
N PRO A 34 -24.84 0.28 -43.97
CA PRO A 34 -23.78 -0.45 -44.68
C PRO A 34 -22.40 -0.62 -43.99
N SER A 35 -21.68 -1.63 -44.48
CA SER A 35 -20.24 -1.70 -44.75
C SER A 35 -19.21 -1.67 -43.61
N GLU A 36 -18.53 -2.81 -43.56
CA GLU A 36 -17.33 -3.26 -42.84
C GLU A 36 -16.08 -2.36 -42.93
N ALA A 37 -15.16 -2.57 -41.98
CA ALA A 37 -13.82 -2.01 -41.73
C ALA A 37 -13.78 -0.79 -40.78
N ALA A 38 -13.25 -0.83 -39.56
CA ALA A 38 -12.20 -1.68 -39.00
C ALA A 38 -12.57 -2.13 -37.58
N ALA A 39 -12.49 -3.44 -37.34
CA ALA A 39 -12.44 -3.98 -35.98
C ALA A 39 -11.10 -3.54 -35.36
N VAL A 40 -11.13 -2.48 -34.56
CA VAL A 40 -10.11 -2.29 -33.55
C VAL A 40 -10.39 -3.38 -32.52
N GLU A 41 -9.61 -4.46 -32.55
CA GLU A 41 -9.50 -5.37 -31.43
C GLU A 41 -9.01 -4.56 -30.23
N SER A 42 -9.96 -3.97 -29.48
CA SER A 42 -9.72 -3.59 -28.11
C SER A 42 -9.50 -4.90 -27.36
N SER A 43 -8.24 -5.32 -27.27
CA SER A 43 -7.80 -6.22 -26.22
C SER A 43 -8.46 -5.72 -24.93
N PRO A 44 -9.13 -6.59 -24.14
CA PRO A 44 -9.62 -6.13 -22.85
C PRO A 44 -8.39 -5.64 -22.09
N VAL A 45 -8.34 -4.32 -21.85
CA VAL A 45 -7.48 -3.78 -20.80
C VAL A 45 -7.99 -4.49 -19.55
N THR A 46 -7.25 -5.50 -19.12
CA THR A 46 -7.39 -6.04 -17.78
C THR A 46 -7.16 -4.84 -16.89
N GLU A 47 -8.23 -4.27 -16.33
CA GLU A 47 -8.09 -3.26 -15.30
C GLU A 47 -7.24 -3.92 -14.23
N GLU A 48 -5.98 -3.50 -14.12
CA GLU A 48 -5.08 -4.02 -13.10
C GLU A 48 -5.74 -3.71 -11.76
N THR A 49 -6.34 -4.73 -11.16
CA THR A 49 -6.96 -4.59 -9.85
C THR A 49 -5.89 -4.18 -8.87
N ASP A 50 -6.12 -3.06 -8.18
CA ASP A 50 -5.26 -2.60 -7.10
C ASP A 50 -4.94 -3.76 -6.15
N VAL A 51 -3.70 -3.78 -5.66
CA VAL A 51 -3.28 -4.66 -4.58
C VAL A 51 -3.50 -3.94 -3.25
N TYR A 52 -4.13 -4.61 -2.30
CA TYR A 52 -4.31 -4.11 -0.95
C TYR A 52 -3.16 -4.53 -0.05
N PHE A 53 -2.82 -3.66 0.89
CA PHE A 53 -1.75 -3.93 1.83
C PHE A 53 -2.12 -3.54 3.25
N VAL A 54 -1.50 -4.25 4.19
CA VAL A 54 -1.58 -4.00 5.62
C VAL A 54 -0.18 -3.72 6.16
N LEU A 55 0.04 -2.56 6.75
CA LEU A 55 1.23 -2.27 7.56
C LEU A 55 0.81 -2.24 9.02
N GLY A 56 1.50 -2.98 9.88
CA GLY A 56 1.28 -2.87 11.31
C GLY A 56 1.89 -1.59 11.86
N ASN A 57 1.14 -0.93 12.73
CA ASN A 57 1.59 0.21 13.50
C ASN A 57 1.43 -0.16 14.98
N VAL A 58 2.51 -0.62 15.58
CA VAL A 58 2.48 -1.27 16.91
C VAL A 58 1.93 -0.34 17.99
N THR A 59 2.07 0.97 17.79
CA THR A 59 1.61 1.97 18.75
C THR A 59 0.86 3.11 18.08
N SER A 60 -0.27 3.51 18.66
CA SER A 60 -1.13 4.59 18.16
C SER A 60 -0.52 6.00 18.25
N ILE A 61 0.67 6.13 18.83
CA ILE A 61 1.39 7.40 19.00
C ILE A 61 2.14 7.85 17.74
N TYR A 62 2.25 6.98 16.74
CA TYR A 62 2.93 7.28 15.48
C TYR A 62 1.94 7.36 14.32
N ASP A 63 2.12 8.42 13.53
CA ASP A 63 1.45 8.68 12.27
C ASP A 63 2.47 8.63 11.14
N ILE A 64 2.60 7.43 10.58
CA ILE A 64 3.40 7.09 9.41
C ILE A 64 2.76 7.67 8.15
N LYS A 65 3.56 8.42 7.38
CA LYS A 65 3.28 8.80 6.00
C LYS A 65 3.94 7.79 5.06
N LEU A 66 3.12 7.20 4.21
CA LEU A 66 3.57 6.38 3.09
C LEU A 66 3.52 7.17 1.79
N SER A 67 4.46 6.89 0.89
CA SER A 67 4.47 7.44 -0.47
C SER A 67 4.83 6.38 -1.50
N LEU A 68 4.37 6.51 -2.75
CA LEU A 68 4.86 5.71 -3.86
C LEU A 68 6.14 6.32 -4.43
N GLY A 69 6.88 5.52 -5.19
CA GLY A 69 8.02 5.99 -5.93
C GLY A 69 8.62 4.94 -6.85
N SER A 70 9.82 5.22 -7.31
CA SER A 70 10.62 4.31 -8.12
C SER A 70 11.93 3.98 -7.42
N VAL A 71 12.46 2.78 -7.71
CA VAL A 71 13.76 2.32 -7.21
C VAL A 71 14.72 2.21 -8.37
N ASP A 72 15.84 2.89 -8.27
CA ASP A 72 17.02 2.63 -9.08
C ASP A 72 17.85 1.54 -8.37
N PHE A 73 17.87 0.34 -8.95
CA PHE A 73 18.58 -0.80 -8.39
C PHE A 73 20.08 -0.76 -8.60
N GLU A 74 20.59 0.05 -9.56
CA GLU A 74 22.03 0.21 -9.78
C GLU A 74 22.63 1.11 -8.70
N THR A 75 21.92 2.19 -8.37
CA THR A 75 22.36 3.14 -7.34
C THR A 75 21.82 2.84 -5.93
N GLY A 76 20.83 1.95 -5.81
CA GLY A 76 20.19 1.64 -4.54
C GLY A 76 19.32 2.79 -4.00
N ARG A 77 18.83 3.67 -4.88
CA ARG A 77 18.10 4.89 -4.51
C ARG A 77 16.60 4.78 -4.78
N PHE A 78 15.81 5.27 -3.84
CA PHE A 78 14.37 5.50 -3.97
C PHE A 78 14.08 6.96 -4.28
N THR A 79 13.20 7.19 -5.27
CA THR A 79 12.71 8.52 -5.63
C THR A 79 11.21 8.58 -5.40
N GLU A 80 10.76 9.43 -4.47
CA GLU A 80 9.34 9.66 -4.18
C GLU A 80 8.62 10.25 -5.41
N ASP A 81 7.48 9.67 -5.77
CA ASP A 81 6.58 10.25 -6.76
C ASP A 81 5.53 11.10 -6.02
N TRP A 82 5.78 12.41 -5.98
CA TRP A 82 4.92 13.38 -5.28
C TRP A 82 3.54 13.55 -5.92
N PHE A 83 3.35 13.12 -7.17
CA PHE A 83 2.07 13.21 -7.88
C PHE A 83 1.25 11.93 -7.80
N SER A 84 1.81 10.86 -7.24
CA SER A 84 1.14 9.59 -7.10
C SER A 84 0.02 9.62 -6.04
N SER A 85 -1.10 8.97 -6.35
CA SER A 85 -2.22 8.81 -5.42
C SER A 85 -2.07 7.50 -4.64
N LEU A 86 -1.18 7.46 -3.65
CA LEU A 86 -1.20 6.37 -2.68
C LEU A 86 -2.38 6.56 -1.73
N TRP A 87 -3.33 5.62 -1.75
CA TRP A 87 -4.43 5.64 -0.80
C TRP A 87 -4.12 4.72 0.38
N TYR A 88 -4.22 5.26 1.60
CA TYR A 88 -4.22 4.47 2.82
C TYR A 88 -4.99 5.18 3.94
N ARG A 89 -5.39 4.39 4.94
CA ARG A 89 -6.05 4.86 6.16
C ARG A 89 -5.62 4.03 7.36
N TYR A 90 -5.71 4.63 8.54
CA TYR A 90 -5.58 3.89 9.79
C TYR A 90 -6.86 3.15 10.13
N THR A 91 -6.75 2.02 10.83
CA THR A 91 -7.88 1.41 11.53
C THR A 91 -8.36 2.31 12.67
N GLU A 92 -9.60 2.12 13.14
CA GLU A 92 -10.17 2.92 14.25
C GLU A 92 -9.29 2.88 15.51
N ASP A 93 -8.68 1.73 15.79
CA ASP A 93 -7.75 1.53 16.90
C ASP A 93 -6.29 1.91 16.58
N ARG A 94 -6.04 2.39 15.34
CA ARG A 94 -4.73 2.81 14.79
C ARG A 94 -3.62 1.76 14.84
N ARG A 95 -3.96 0.49 15.11
CA ARG A 95 -2.98 -0.62 15.13
C ARG A 95 -2.49 -1.03 13.75
N TYR A 96 -3.24 -0.69 12.70
CA TYR A 96 -2.88 -1.02 11.33
C TYR A 96 -3.15 0.14 10.39
N ILE A 97 -2.36 0.18 9.33
CA ILE A 97 -2.58 1.00 8.14
C ILE A 97 -3.03 0.08 7.03
N LEU A 98 -4.15 0.43 6.40
CA LEU A 98 -4.73 -0.26 5.26
C LEU A 98 -4.56 0.63 4.04
N GLY A 99 -3.91 0.12 3.01
CA GLY A 99 -3.74 0.85 1.77
C GLY A 99 -4.02 0.02 0.54
N LYS A 100 -4.02 0.70 -0.60
CA LYS A 100 -4.13 0.07 -1.92
C LYS A 100 -3.30 0.85 -2.94
N ALA A 101 -2.68 0.11 -3.86
CA ALA A 101 -1.90 0.68 -4.95
C ALA A 101 -1.73 -0.35 -6.07
N LYS A 102 -1.20 0.11 -7.22
CA LYS A 102 -1.00 -0.75 -8.39
C LYS A 102 -0.04 -1.91 -8.08
N PRO A 103 -0.27 -3.11 -8.64
CA PRO A 103 0.64 -4.24 -8.50
C PRO A 103 2.08 -3.86 -8.87
N GLY A 104 3.07 -4.42 -8.15
CA GLY A 104 4.49 -4.16 -8.42
C GLY A 104 5.03 -2.79 -7.99
N SER A 105 4.19 -1.88 -7.48
CA SER A 105 4.62 -0.56 -7.03
C SER A 105 5.62 -0.63 -5.86
N PHE A 106 6.42 0.42 -5.70
CA PHE A 106 7.24 0.62 -4.52
C PHE A 106 6.59 1.64 -3.59
N ILE A 107 6.36 1.25 -2.34
CA ILE A 107 5.89 2.14 -1.28
C ILE A 107 7.01 2.36 -0.26
N ALA A 108 7.12 3.57 0.28
CA ALA A 108 8.14 3.92 1.26
C ALA A 108 7.60 4.70 2.46
N ILE A 109 8.26 4.58 3.61
CA ILE A 109 7.96 5.41 4.79
C ILE A 109 8.71 6.74 4.67
N THR A 110 8.01 7.79 4.25
CA THR A 110 8.63 9.09 3.94
C THR A 110 8.58 10.07 5.10
N SER A 111 7.71 9.84 6.08
CA SER A 111 7.69 10.61 7.32
C SER A 111 6.97 9.85 8.43
N THR A 112 7.28 10.16 9.68
CA THR A 112 6.52 9.73 10.84
C THR A 112 6.27 10.91 11.75
N LYS A 113 5.01 11.20 12.06
CA LYS A 113 4.65 12.17 13.09
C LYS A 113 4.48 11.43 14.41
N ALA A 114 5.02 11.98 15.48
CA ALA A 114 4.87 11.38 16.79
C ALA A 114 4.07 12.30 17.71
N THR A 115 3.19 11.71 18.50
CA THR A 115 2.42 12.37 19.55
C THR A 115 2.63 11.64 20.88
N ASP A 116 2.51 12.31 22.01
CA ASP A 116 2.49 11.58 23.28
C ASP A 116 1.13 10.88 23.51
N ALA A 117 1.00 10.16 24.63
CA ALA A 117 -0.23 9.46 24.99
C ALA A 117 -1.44 10.40 25.21
N THR A 118 -1.20 11.70 25.40
CA THR A 118 -2.24 12.73 25.55
C THR A 118 -2.63 13.37 24.22
N GLY A 119 -1.93 13.03 23.13
CA GLY A 119 -2.12 13.60 21.80
C GLY A 119 -1.28 14.85 21.53
N THR A 120 -0.36 15.23 22.42
CA THR A 120 0.52 16.38 22.22
C THR A 120 1.54 16.07 21.13
N HIS A 121 1.70 16.98 20.17
CA HIS A 121 2.66 16.80 19.09
C HIS A 121 4.10 16.85 19.59
N LEU A 122 4.87 15.78 19.36
CA LEU A 122 6.28 15.66 19.73
C LEU A 122 7.23 16.01 18.57
N GLY A 123 6.73 15.94 17.34
CA GLY A 123 7.47 16.29 16.13
C GLY A 123 7.05 15.48 14.93
N THR A 124 7.49 15.94 13.75
CA THR A 124 7.48 15.18 12.49
C THR A 124 8.91 14.73 12.22
N PHE A 125 9.12 13.49 11.79
CA PHE A 125 10.43 12.92 11.52
C PHE A 125 10.47 12.44 10.08
N THR A 126 11.60 12.64 9.39
CA THR A 126 11.78 12.25 7.98
C THR A 126 13.10 11.52 7.81
N PRO A 127 13.20 10.57 6.86
CA PRO A 127 14.46 9.91 6.56
C PRO A 127 15.45 10.91 5.95
N CYS A 128 16.68 10.96 6.47
CA CYS A 128 17.73 11.81 5.90
C CYS A 128 18.61 11.08 4.88
N ASN A 129 18.74 9.76 5.04
CA ASN A 129 19.64 8.92 4.26
C ASN A 129 18.87 7.77 3.63
N GLN A 130 18.33 6.86 4.46
CA GLN A 130 17.62 5.68 3.96
C GLN A 130 16.18 5.63 4.44
N THR A 131 15.29 5.20 3.55
CA THR A 131 13.92 4.85 3.88
C THR A 131 13.70 3.36 3.68
N LEU A 132 12.70 2.82 4.39
CA LEU A 132 12.17 1.52 4.04
C LEU A 132 11.37 1.63 2.75
N VAL A 133 11.65 0.70 1.86
CA VAL A 133 10.92 0.51 0.62
C VAL A 133 10.41 -0.91 0.55
N PHE A 134 9.11 -1.02 0.30
CA PHE A 134 8.41 -2.28 0.12
C PHE A 134 7.94 -2.38 -1.31
N ARG A 135 8.11 -3.55 -1.92
CA ARG A 135 7.56 -3.83 -3.25
C ARG A 135 6.25 -4.57 -3.09
N LEU A 136 5.16 -4.00 -3.61
CA LEU A 136 3.88 -4.70 -3.67
C LEU A 136 4.01 -5.90 -4.63
N PRO A 137 3.36 -7.04 -4.35
CA PRO A 137 3.35 -8.17 -5.27
C PRO A 137 2.63 -7.80 -6.58
N TYR A 138 2.90 -8.58 -7.63
CA TYR A 138 2.19 -8.43 -8.92
C TYR A 138 0.84 -9.16 -8.95
N LEU A 139 0.65 -10.11 -8.04
CA LEU A 139 -0.52 -11.00 -7.99
C LEU A 139 -0.98 -11.14 -6.54
N GLY A 140 -2.28 -11.29 -6.36
CA GLY A 140 -2.90 -11.51 -5.06
C GLY A 140 -3.63 -10.27 -4.52
N PRO A 141 -4.76 -10.46 -3.82
CA PRO A 141 -5.60 -9.34 -3.40
C PRO A 141 -5.02 -8.58 -2.20
N ASP A 142 -4.43 -9.29 -1.23
CA ASP A 142 -4.03 -8.71 0.07
C ASP A 142 -2.64 -9.22 0.48
N PHE A 143 -1.79 -8.34 1.02
CA PHE A 143 -0.52 -8.74 1.61
C PHE A 143 -0.15 -7.88 2.83
N TYR A 144 0.70 -8.45 3.69
CA TYR A 144 1.17 -7.82 4.92
C TYR A 144 2.60 -7.30 4.75
N VAL A 145 2.86 -6.09 5.20
CA VAL A 145 4.11 -5.38 4.93
C VAL A 145 5.15 -5.62 6.02
N THR A 146 4.79 -5.43 7.28
CA THR A 146 5.55 -5.67 8.52
C THR A 146 4.88 -4.86 9.63
N ASP A 147 5.15 -5.16 10.90
CA ASP A 147 4.88 -4.25 11.99
C ASP A 147 6.02 -3.23 12.07
N VAL A 148 5.67 -1.97 12.31
CA VAL A 148 6.62 -0.89 12.53
C VAL A 148 6.35 -0.26 13.89
N ASN A 149 7.43 -0.10 14.66
CA ASN A 149 7.50 0.70 15.88
C ASN A 149 8.75 1.59 15.81
N TYR A 150 8.98 2.41 16.82
CA TYR A 150 10.17 3.28 16.87
C TYR A 150 10.80 3.31 18.26
N HIS A 151 12.13 3.32 18.29
CA HIS A 151 12.92 3.70 19.47
C HIS A 151 13.19 5.19 19.46
N TRP A 152 12.95 5.82 20.59
CA TRP A 152 13.18 7.25 20.78
C TRP A 152 14.63 7.56 21.14
N HIS A 153 15.15 8.58 20.46
CA HIS A 153 16.34 9.33 20.83
C HIS A 153 15.97 10.81 20.96
N ASN A 154 16.90 11.65 21.41
CA ASN A 154 16.63 13.06 21.78
C ASN A 154 15.79 13.82 20.71
N THR A 155 16.32 13.93 19.49
CA THR A 155 15.67 14.64 18.37
C THR A 155 15.44 13.72 17.17
N SER A 156 15.50 12.42 17.37
CA SER A 156 15.43 11.41 16.32
C SER A 156 14.75 10.14 16.78
N ILE A 157 14.28 9.33 15.84
CA ILE A 157 13.68 8.04 16.09
C ILE A 157 14.27 6.99 15.14
N SER A 158 14.45 5.77 15.63
CA SER A 158 14.92 4.64 14.84
C SER A 158 13.81 3.62 14.69
N PRO A 159 13.44 3.21 13.48
CA PRO A 159 12.39 2.25 13.25
C PRO A 159 12.80 0.85 13.73
N VAL A 160 11.84 0.12 14.28
CA VAL A 160 11.97 -1.26 14.74
C VAL A 160 10.92 -2.08 14.02
N TYR A 161 11.35 -3.20 13.44
CA TYR A 161 10.47 -4.08 12.68
C TYR A 161 10.28 -5.40 13.38
N SER A 162 9.06 -5.92 13.26
CA SER A 162 8.72 -7.26 13.70
C SER A 162 7.74 -7.89 12.73
N ASP A 163 7.82 -9.21 12.61
CA ASP A 163 6.81 -10.00 11.91
C ASP A 163 5.64 -10.25 12.88
N GLY A 164 4.51 -9.60 12.62
CA GLY A 164 3.23 -9.75 13.33
C GLY A 164 2.13 -10.30 12.43
N ILE A 165 2.49 -11.10 11.41
CA ILE A 165 1.55 -11.55 10.38
C ILE A 165 0.39 -12.39 10.94
N GLU A 166 0.61 -13.16 12.00
CA GLU A 166 -0.43 -14.00 12.62
C GLU A 166 -1.44 -13.15 13.41
N GLU A 167 -0.97 -12.10 14.09
CA GLU A 167 -1.80 -11.09 14.74
C GLU A 167 -2.65 -10.34 13.71
N ALA A 168 -2.06 -9.99 12.56
CA ALA A 168 -2.76 -9.36 11.46
C ALA A 168 -3.85 -10.29 10.89
N LYS A 169 -3.53 -11.55 10.57
CA LYS A 169 -4.50 -12.55 10.11
C LYS A 169 -5.70 -12.65 11.06
N LYS A 170 -5.43 -12.73 12.37
CA LYS A 170 -6.46 -12.78 13.41
C LYS A 170 -7.29 -11.49 13.48
N ALA A 171 -6.66 -10.32 13.37
CA ALA A 171 -7.35 -9.03 13.44
C ALA A 171 -8.30 -8.81 12.26
N PHE A 172 -7.93 -9.27 11.06
CA PHE A 172 -8.73 -9.11 9.85
C PHE A 172 -9.62 -10.32 9.53
N GLY A 173 -9.47 -11.44 10.26
CA GLY A 173 -10.24 -12.66 10.02
C GLY A 173 -9.90 -13.32 8.68
N VAL A 174 -8.67 -13.16 8.21
CA VAL A 174 -8.18 -13.68 6.93
C VAL A 174 -7.19 -14.81 7.16
N GLN A 175 -7.19 -15.79 6.26
CA GLN A 175 -6.22 -16.89 6.29
C GLN A 175 -5.01 -16.64 5.38
N TYR A 176 -5.18 -15.78 4.37
CA TYR A 176 -4.19 -15.53 3.34
C TYR A 176 -3.65 -14.10 3.48
N LEU A 177 -2.51 -13.99 4.13
CA LEU A 177 -1.64 -12.82 4.10
C LEU A 177 -0.21 -13.33 3.89
N GLU A 178 0.54 -12.64 3.05
CA GLU A 178 1.95 -12.90 2.80
C GLU A 178 2.79 -11.71 3.25
N GLN A 179 3.94 -12.00 3.86
CA GLN A 179 4.92 -11.00 4.30
C GLN A 179 5.67 -10.45 3.08
N ALA A 180 5.57 -9.14 2.83
CA ALA A 180 6.29 -8.50 1.74
C ALA A 180 7.80 -8.41 2.03
N PRO A 181 8.63 -8.54 0.99
CA PRO A 181 10.05 -8.20 1.11
C PRO A 181 10.20 -6.69 1.25
N TYR A 182 11.13 -6.28 2.12
CA TYR A 182 11.51 -4.88 2.30
C TYR A 182 13.00 -4.67 2.08
N ARG A 183 13.36 -3.44 1.75
CA ARG A 183 14.75 -2.98 1.63
C ARG A 183 14.89 -1.63 2.31
N GLN A 184 16.06 -1.36 2.87
CA GLN A 184 16.46 0.00 3.21
C GLN A 184 17.25 0.54 2.02
N LEU A 185 16.78 1.66 1.46
CA LEU A 185 17.33 2.27 0.26
C LEU A 185 17.56 3.75 0.50
N ASP A 186 18.59 4.30 -0.14
CA ASP A 186 18.90 5.72 -0.05
C ASP A 186 17.71 6.53 -0.62
N ALA A 187 17.30 7.60 0.03
CA ALA A 187 16.20 8.43 -0.41
C ALA A 187 16.52 9.90 -0.12
N ASP A 188 16.51 10.72 -1.18
CA ASP A 188 16.80 12.15 -1.09
C ASP A 188 15.56 12.90 -0.57
N LEU A 189 15.15 12.61 0.65
CA LEU A 189 13.99 13.20 1.33
C LEU A 189 14.49 14.31 2.26
N TYR A 190 14.15 15.56 1.94
CA TYR A 190 14.55 16.76 2.70
C TYR A 190 16.07 16.96 2.86
N LYS A 191 16.65 17.83 2.04
CA LYS A 191 18.11 18.08 1.95
C LYS A 191 18.79 18.59 3.23
N ASP A 192 18.04 19.16 4.18
CA ASP A 192 18.62 19.81 5.37
C ASP A 192 19.01 18.83 6.50
N CYS A 193 18.70 17.56 6.28
CA CYS A 193 18.78 16.45 7.22
C CYS A 193 20.20 15.84 7.29
N GLU A 194 20.98 15.96 6.20
CA GLU A 194 22.35 15.44 6.04
C GLU A 194 23.34 15.96 7.10
N THR A 195 23.03 17.08 7.77
CA THR A 195 23.92 17.71 8.76
C THR A 195 23.82 17.10 10.17
N LEU A 196 22.92 16.14 10.42
CA LEU A 196 22.52 15.77 11.80
C LEU A 196 22.71 14.32 12.22
N SER A 197 22.78 13.35 11.30
CA SER A 197 22.88 11.93 11.68
C SER A 197 23.80 11.14 10.74
N ALA A 198 24.80 10.47 11.32
CA ALA A 198 25.67 9.53 10.61
C ALA A 198 25.06 8.12 10.46
N ASP A 199 23.95 7.85 11.15
CA ASP A 199 23.28 6.55 11.09
C ASP A 199 22.24 6.56 9.96
N PRO A 200 22.36 5.65 8.97
CA PRO A 200 21.47 5.60 7.83
C PRO A 200 20.02 5.21 8.18
N THR A 201 19.81 4.60 9.36
CA THR A 201 18.50 4.06 9.78
C THR A 201 17.65 5.04 10.59
N ILE A 202 18.15 6.25 10.84
CA ILE A 202 17.51 7.21 11.74
C ILE A 202 16.62 8.20 10.97
N LEU A 203 15.41 8.42 11.47
CA LEU A 203 14.56 9.55 11.08
C LEU A 203 14.85 10.73 12.02
N THR A 204 15.09 11.91 11.47
CA THR A 204 15.31 13.11 12.30
C THR A 204 14.18 14.10 12.16
N ARG A 205 13.99 14.90 13.20
CA ARG A 205 13.05 16.02 13.17
C ARG A 205 13.61 17.13 12.26
N PRO A 206 12.87 17.61 11.25
CA PRO A 206 13.29 18.79 10.51
C PRO A 206 13.29 20.00 11.46
N PHE A 207 14.26 20.89 11.28
CA PHE A 207 14.37 22.12 12.06
C PHE A 207 13.36 23.18 11.62
#